data_AF-A0A4Q7JJ79-F1
#
_entry.id   AF-A0A4Q7JJ79-F1
#
_cell.length_a   1.000
_cell.length_b   1.000
_cell.length_c   1.000
_cell.angle_alpha   90.00
_cell.angle_beta   90.00
_cell.angle_gamma   90.00
#
_symmetry.space_group_name_H-M   'P 1'
#
loop_
_entity.id
_entity.type
_entity.pdbx_description
1 polymer ?
#
loop_
_entity_poly.entity_id
_entity_poly.type
_entity_poly.pdbx_seq_one_letter_code
_entity_poly.pdbx_strand_id
1 'polypeptide(L)'
;MMGLAKTLLLASQLTAVVVATPTINNDNELTTKWPVCVKPTKVLDERIPTVKRGPVETPLPTQPGMVNNCNKFCWVQAGNKCYQVAMENHISLADFLKWNPGAGSDCRTLWANTYACVGVSKK
;
A
#
# COMPACT_ATOMS: atom_id res chain seq x y z
N MET A 1 65.09 -10.18 -21.04
CA MET A 1 63.76 -10.03 -20.42
C MET A 1 62.78 -9.62 -21.52
N MET A 2 61.81 -10.48 -21.84
CA MET A 2 60.69 -10.20 -22.75
C MET A 2 59.92 -8.96 -22.23
N GLY A 3 59.33 -8.04 -22.97
CA GLY A 3 59.05 -7.83 -24.39
C GLY A 3 57.96 -6.75 -24.42
N LEU A 4 58.17 -5.67 -25.17
CA LEU A 4 57.27 -4.52 -25.26
C LEU A 4 56.00 -4.84 -26.08
N ALA A 5 54.88 -4.23 -25.69
CA ALA A 5 53.90 -3.53 -26.54
C ALA A 5 52.40 -3.95 -26.48
N LYS A 6 51.58 -2.90 -26.62
CA LYS A 6 50.19 -2.79 -27.15
C LYS A 6 49.02 -2.73 -26.15
N THR A 7 48.73 -1.49 -25.76
CA THR A 7 47.45 -0.77 -25.97
C THR A 7 46.21 -1.60 -26.34
N LEU A 8 45.16 -1.56 -25.51
CA LEU A 8 43.78 -1.70 -25.99
C LEU A 8 42.82 -0.86 -25.11
N LEU A 9 42.23 0.12 -25.76
CA LEU A 9 41.16 1.01 -25.30
C LEU A 9 39.83 0.32 -25.62
N LEU A 10 38.90 0.15 -24.67
CA LEU A 10 37.51 -0.26 -24.94
C LEU A 10 36.57 0.42 -23.94
N ALA A 11 35.43 0.85 -24.48
CA ALA A 11 34.63 1.99 -24.07
C ALA A 11 33.40 1.62 -23.21
N SER A 12 32.93 2.64 -22.48
CA SER A 12 31.53 3.01 -22.19
C SER A 12 30.57 1.91 -21.71
N GLN A 13 30.26 1.97 -20.42
CA GLN A 13 29.12 1.27 -19.82
C GLN A 13 27.83 1.97 -20.27
N LEU A 14 27.23 1.54 -21.39
CA LEU A 14 25.83 1.87 -21.67
C LEU A 14 24.96 1.11 -20.68
N THR A 15 24.40 1.88 -19.77
CA THR A 15 23.32 1.53 -18.84
C THR A 15 22.21 0.79 -19.58
N ALA A 16 22.08 -0.50 -19.29
CA ALA A 16 20.87 -1.25 -19.62
C ALA A 16 19.74 -0.69 -18.75
N VAL A 17 18.98 0.27 -19.29
CA VAL A 17 17.66 0.60 -18.77
C VAL A 17 16.79 -0.62 -19.05
N VAL A 18 16.72 -1.53 -18.07
CA VAL A 18 15.70 -2.58 -18.05
C VAL A 18 14.37 -1.86 -17.92
N VAL A 19 13.76 -1.55 -19.06
CA VAL A 19 12.33 -1.29 -19.12
C VAL A 19 11.65 -2.59 -18.77
N ALA A 20 11.33 -2.76 -17.49
CA ALA A 20 10.35 -3.75 -17.06
C ALA A 20 9.06 -3.41 -17.81
N THR A 21 8.73 -4.22 -18.81
CA THR A 21 7.45 -4.11 -19.50
C THR A 21 6.37 -4.35 -18.46
N PRO A 22 5.39 -3.43 -18.29
CA PRO A 22 4.29 -3.66 -17.36
C PRO A 22 3.55 -4.91 -17.83
N THR A 23 3.54 -5.96 -17.01
CA THR A 23 2.73 -7.15 -17.26
C THR A 23 1.25 -6.76 -17.13
N ILE A 24 0.36 -7.45 -17.82
CA ILE A 24 -1.09 -7.24 -17.74
C ILE A 24 -1.66 -8.47 -17.02
N ASN A 25 -2.37 -8.26 -15.92
CA ASN A 25 -3.08 -9.34 -15.22
C ASN A 25 -4.38 -9.70 -15.95
N ASN A 26 -5.04 -10.80 -15.56
CA ASN A 26 -6.26 -11.31 -16.20
C ASN A 26 -7.43 -10.30 -16.26
N ASP A 27 -7.42 -9.25 -15.44
CA ASP A 27 -8.42 -8.19 -15.44
C ASP A 27 -8.06 -6.98 -16.34
N ASN A 28 -7.01 -7.11 -17.17
CA ASN A 28 -6.53 -6.10 -18.12
C ASN A 28 -6.18 -4.73 -17.49
N GLU A 29 -5.74 -4.70 -16.24
CA GLU A 29 -5.23 -3.50 -15.57
C GLU A 29 -3.68 -3.45 -15.58
N LEU A 30 -3.14 -2.26 -15.85
CA LEU A 30 -1.70 -1.97 -15.87
C LEU A 30 -1.09 -2.28 -14.49
N THR A 31 -0.07 -3.14 -14.44
CA THR A 31 0.60 -3.62 -13.20
C THR A 31 1.24 -2.57 -12.29
N THR A 32 1.13 -1.28 -12.58
CA THR A 32 1.59 -0.21 -11.67
C THR A 32 0.60 0.07 -10.54
N LYS A 33 -0.68 -0.37 -10.65
CA LYS A 33 -1.67 -0.23 -9.59
C LYS A 33 -1.68 -1.52 -8.76
N TRP A 34 -0.96 -1.51 -7.63
CA TRP A 34 -1.20 -2.52 -6.60
C TRP A 34 -2.68 -2.43 -6.18
N PRO A 35 -3.41 -3.56 -6.09
CA PRO A 35 -4.79 -3.52 -5.68
C PRO A 35 -4.89 -2.97 -4.26
N VAL A 36 -5.97 -2.25 -3.98
CA VAL A 36 -6.17 -1.53 -2.72
C VAL A 36 -7.47 -2.02 -2.10
N CYS A 37 -7.51 -2.16 -0.77
CA CYS A 37 -8.67 -2.65 -0.03
C CYS A 37 -9.13 -4.09 -0.36
N VAL A 38 -8.24 -4.92 -0.91
CA VAL A 38 -8.54 -6.35 -1.11
C VAL A 38 -8.59 -7.08 0.23
N LYS A 39 -9.39 -8.14 0.30
CA LYS A 39 -9.50 -8.96 1.53
C LYS A 39 -8.12 -9.54 1.92
N PRO A 40 -7.85 -9.73 3.23
CA PRO A 40 -6.61 -10.37 3.68
C PRO A 40 -6.51 -11.80 3.12
N THR A 41 -5.34 -12.17 2.59
CA THR A 41 -5.11 -13.50 1.98
C THR A 41 -4.68 -14.57 2.99
N LYS A 42 -4.35 -14.20 4.24
CA LYS A 42 -3.74 -15.07 5.25
C LYS A 42 -4.57 -15.25 6.52
N VAL A 43 -5.90 -15.10 6.46
CA VAL A 43 -6.72 -15.46 7.61
C VAL A 43 -6.70 -17.00 7.70
N LEU A 44 -5.95 -17.55 8.66
CA LEU A 44 -5.71 -19.00 8.79
C LEU A 44 -6.97 -19.80 9.17
N ASP A 45 -7.96 -19.13 9.73
CA ASP A 45 -9.28 -19.64 10.06
C ASP A 45 -10.26 -18.70 9.35
N GLU A 46 -11.34 -19.19 8.74
CA GLU A 46 -12.25 -18.48 7.81
C GLU A 46 -12.81 -17.13 8.32
N ARG A 47 -12.56 -16.77 9.60
CA ARG A 47 -13.07 -15.57 10.24
C ARG A 47 -11.99 -14.54 10.55
N ILE A 48 -12.19 -13.34 10.02
CA ILE A 48 -11.44 -12.14 10.43
C ILE A 48 -11.83 -11.81 11.88
N PRO A 49 -10.86 -11.66 12.81
CA PRO A 49 -11.16 -11.22 14.16
C PRO A 49 -11.79 -9.82 14.15
N THR A 50 -12.83 -9.60 14.96
CA THR A 50 -13.47 -8.28 15.12
C THR A 50 -13.52 -7.86 16.58
N VAL A 51 -13.68 -6.56 16.80
CA VAL A 51 -14.02 -5.97 18.10
C VAL A 51 -15.16 -4.97 17.92
N LYS A 52 -16.10 -4.94 18.85
CA LYS A 52 -17.20 -3.98 18.84
C LYS A 52 -16.72 -2.60 19.30
N ARG A 53 -16.81 -1.59 18.44
CA ARG A 53 -16.59 -0.17 18.77
C ARG A 53 -17.90 0.59 18.59
N GLY A 54 -18.61 0.81 19.70
CA GLY A 54 -19.96 1.38 19.66
C GLY A 54 -20.93 0.48 18.85
N PRO A 55 -21.65 0.99 17.85
CA PRO A 55 -22.55 0.19 17.03
C PRO A 55 -21.85 -0.56 15.88
N VAL A 56 -20.53 -0.38 15.70
CA VAL A 56 -19.80 -0.93 14.55
C VAL A 56 -18.92 -2.10 14.97
N GLU A 57 -19.06 -3.23 14.28
CA GLU A 57 -18.09 -4.33 14.30
C GLU A 57 -16.82 -3.92 13.53
N THR A 58 -15.71 -3.78 14.24
CA THR A 58 -14.44 -3.30 13.69
C THR A 58 -13.49 -4.48 13.45
N PRO A 59 -13.03 -4.72 12.21
CA PRO A 59 -12.08 -5.77 11.92
C PRO A 59 -10.69 -5.47 12.47
N LEU A 60 -9.93 -6.51 12.81
CA LEU A 60 -8.59 -6.42 13.38
C LEU A 60 -7.53 -7.05 12.46
N PRO A 61 -6.26 -6.61 12.55
CA PRO A 61 -5.76 -5.45 13.30
C PRO A 61 -6.07 -4.12 12.60
N THR A 62 -6.19 -3.02 13.34
CA THR A 62 -6.45 -1.67 12.80
C THR A 62 -5.18 -0.82 12.76
N GLN A 63 -5.15 0.24 11.93
CA GLN A 63 -4.10 1.26 11.98
C GLN A 63 -3.96 1.84 13.40
N PRO A 64 -2.73 2.13 13.87
CA PRO A 64 -2.54 2.84 15.12
C PRO A 64 -3.25 4.20 15.12
N GLY A 65 -3.94 4.51 16.21
CA GLY A 65 -4.69 5.77 16.35
C GLY A 65 -5.91 5.92 15.44
N MET A 66 -6.32 4.87 14.71
CA MET A 66 -7.54 4.90 13.89
C MET A 66 -8.75 5.36 14.72
N VAL A 67 -9.52 6.29 14.17
CA VAL A 67 -10.68 6.88 14.86
C VAL A 67 -11.71 5.83 15.28
N ASN A 68 -12.37 6.06 16.42
CA ASN A 68 -13.32 5.12 17.02
C ASN A 68 -14.71 5.10 16.36
N ASN A 69 -15.04 6.10 15.55
CA ASN A 69 -16.31 6.19 14.82
C ASN A 69 -16.18 5.73 13.36
N CYS A 70 -15.13 4.95 13.05
CA CYS A 70 -14.97 4.36 11.73
C CYS A 70 -16.11 3.38 11.43
N ASN A 71 -16.66 3.44 10.22
CA ASN A 71 -17.72 2.55 9.76
C ASN A 71 -17.47 1.92 8.39
N LYS A 72 -16.36 2.29 7.72
CA LYS A 72 -15.91 1.67 6.47
C LYS A 72 -14.41 1.43 6.54
N PHE A 73 -14.00 0.20 6.25
CA PHE A 73 -12.63 -0.26 6.45
C PHE A 73 -11.99 -0.70 5.13
N CYS A 74 -10.70 -0.41 4.98
CA CYS A 74 -9.88 -0.83 3.86
C CYS A 74 -8.68 -1.61 4.40
N TRP A 75 -8.47 -2.84 3.92
CA TRP A 75 -7.25 -3.58 4.24
C TRP A 75 -6.07 -2.99 3.46
N VAL A 76 -5.03 -2.58 4.18
CA VAL A 76 -3.82 -2.01 3.61
C VAL A 76 -2.81 -3.12 3.39
N GLN A 77 -2.44 -3.38 2.15
CA GLN A 77 -1.37 -4.33 1.81
C GLN A 77 0.00 -3.65 1.79
N ALA A 78 1.05 -4.47 1.86
CA ALA A 78 2.40 -3.98 1.60
C ALA A 78 2.47 -3.34 0.21
N GLY A 79 3.07 -2.15 0.12
CA GLY A 79 3.17 -1.39 -1.12
C GLY A 79 2.08 -0.34 -1.32
N ASN A 80 0.90 -0.48 -0.69
CA ASN A 80 -0.13 0.56 -0.73
C ASN A 80 0.38 1.86 -0.09
N LYS A 81 -0.07 3.00 -0.64
CA LYS A 81 0.21 4.36 -0.15
C LYS A 81 -1.09 5.05 0.23
N CYS A 82 -1.05 6.01 1.15
CA CYS A 82 -2.27 6.73 1.57
C CYS A 82 -3.05 7.33 0.39
N TYR A 83 -2.35 7.93 -0.59
CA TYR A 83 -3.00 8.55 -1.74
C TYR A 83 -3.74 7.52 -2.60
N GLN A 84 -3.21 6.30 -2.72
CA GLN A 84 -3.89 5.22 -3.44
C GLN A 84 -5.15 4.76 -2.68
N VAL A 85 -5.05 4.60 -1.36
CA VAL A 85 -6.19 4.23 -0.50
C VAL A 85 -7.28 5.29 -0.51
N ALA A 86 -6.90 6.57 -0.42
CA ALA A 86 -7.84 7.68 -0.47
C ALA A 86 -8.53 7.78 -1.84
N MET A 87 -7.76 7.70 -2.92
CA MET A 87 -8.26 7.75 -4.30
C MET A 87 -9.24 6.60 -4.60
N GLU A 88 -8.89 5.36 -4.22
CA GLU A 88 -9.73 4.18 -4.44
C GLU A 88 -11.05 4.25 -3.66
N ASN A 89 -11.07 4.96 -2.53
CA ASN A 89 -12.27 5.12 -1.71
C ASN A 89 -13.03 6.43 -1.98
N HIS A 90 -12.60 7.22 -2.97
CA HIS A 90 -13.18 8.51 -3.31
C HIS A 90 -13.26 9.49 -2.12
N ILE A 91 -12.19 9.53 -1.30
CA ILE A 91 -12.05 10.45 -0.16
C ILE A 91 -10.82 11.36 -0.34
N SER A 92 -10.78 12.47 0.37
CA SER A 92 -9.59 13.32 0.38
C SER A 92 -8.45 12.66 1.17
N LEU A 93 -7.19 12.92 0.78
CA LEU A 93 -6.03 12.48 1.57
C LEU A 93 -6.07 13.07 2.99
N ALA A 94 -6.58 14.30 3.13
CA ALA A 94 -6.72 14.96 4.42
C ALA A 94 -7.70 14.20 5.34
N ASP A 95 -8.84 13.76 4.83
CA ASP A 95 -9.80 12.95 5.60
C ASP A 95 -9.20 11.59 5.97
N PHE A 96 -8.51 10.94 5.02
CA PHE A 96 -7.82 9.68 5.30
C PHE A 96 -6.82 9.82 6.46
N LEU A 97 -5.97 10.85 6.44
CA LEU A 97 -5.00 11.12 7.49
C LEU A 97 -5.64 11.54 8.80
N LYS A 98 -6.76 12.28 8.75
CA LYS A 98 -7.55 12.64 9.93
C LYS A 98 -8.12 11.40 10.62
N TRP A 99 -8.55 10.39 9.85
CA TRP A 99 -9.12 9.17 10.41
C TRP A 99 -8.07 8.13 10.80
N ASN A 100 -6.85 8.23 10.27
CA ASN A 100 -5.75 7.29 10.49
C ASN A 100 -4.45 8.05 10.85
N PRO A 101 -4.41 8.77 11.99
CA PRO A 101 -3.28 9.62 12.35
C PRO A 101 -1.96 8.84 12.47
N GLY A 102 -2.01 7.54 12.82
CA GLY A 102 -0.83 6.68 12.85
C GLY A 102 -0.13 6.51 11.51
N ALA A 103 -0.77 6.82 10.38
CA ALA A 103 -0.14 6.81 9.06
C ALA A 103 0.92 7.90 8.88
N GLY A 104 0.93 8.92 9.74
CA GLY A 104 1.82 10.08 9.66
C GLY A 104 1.37 11.06 8.58
N SER A 105 1.64 12.36 8.79
CA SER A 105 1.25 13.41 7.83
C SER A 105 1.93 13.27 6.47
N ASP A 106 3.08 12.58 6.43
CA ASP A 106 3.86 12.26 5.23
C ASP A 106 3.61 10.83 4.72
N CYS A 107 2.66 10.09 5.31
CA CYS A 107 2.30 8.73 4.96
C CYS A 107 3.39 7.67 5.14
N ARG A 108 4.49 8.00 5.82
CA ARG A 108 5.64 7.08 5.97
C ARG A 108 5.40 6.01 7.02
N THR A 109 4.41 6.19 7.90
CA THR A 109 4.05 5.23 8.95
C THR A 109 2.70 4.58 8.70
N LEU A 110 2.26 4.47 7.43
CA LEU A 110 1.10 3.66 7.08
C LEU A 110 1.42 2.18 7.29
N TRP A 111 0.70 1.50 8.17
CA TRP A 111 1.00 0.11 8.50
C TRP A 111 0.38 -0.85 7.48
N ALA A 112 1.22 -1.67 6.86
CA ALA A 112 0.76 -2.79 6.05
C ALA A 112 0.13 -3.88 6.93
N ASN A 113 -0.72 -4.71 6.33
CA ASN A 113 -1.45 -5.80 6.97
C ASN A 113 -2.33 -5.34 8.14
N THR A 114 -2.97 -4.18 7.98
CA THR A 114 -3.94 -3.64 8.94
C THR A 114 -5.10 -2.98 8.22
N TYR A 115 -6.23 -2.85 8.90
CA TYR A 115 -7.40 -2.10 8.43
C TYR A 115 -7.23 -0.61 8.71
N ALA A 116 -7.33 0.21 7.67
CA ALA A 116 -7.45 1.65 7.75
C ALA A 116 -8.92 2.08 7.63
N CYS A 117 -9.26 3.19 8.27
CA CYS A 117 -10.56 3.81 8.15
C CYS A 117 -10.68 4.60 6.85
N VAL A 118 -11.74 4.35 6.09
CA VAL A 118 -12.03 5.03 4.82
C VAL A 118 -13.46 5.60 4.78
N GLY A 119 -14.10 5.67 5.94
CA GLY A 119 -15.41 6.28 6.13
C GLY A 119 -15.79 6.27 7.60
N VAL A 120 -16.47 7.33 8.03
CA VAL A 120 -16.95 7.50 9.40
C VAL A 120 -18.46 7.72 9.41
N SER A 121 -19.13 7.27 10.47
CA SER A 121 -20.52 7.65 10.69
C SER A 121 -20.60 9.14 10.99
N LYS A 122 -21.58 9.83 10.37
CA LYS A 122 -21.98 11.16 10.84
C LYS A 122 -22.46 11.02 12.29
N LYS A 123 -22.01 11.92 13.16
CA LYS A 123 -22.54 12.00 14.53
C LYS A 123 -23.96 12.53 14.50
#